data_AF-A0A1G8TYB7-F1
#
_entry.id   AF-A0A1G8TYB7-F1
#
_cell.length_a   1.000
_cell.length_b   1.000
_cell.length_c   1.000
_cell.angle_alpha   90.00
_cell.angle_beta   90.00
_cell.angle_gamma   90.00
#
_symmetry.space_group_name_H-M   'P 1'
#
loop_
_entity.id
_entity.type
_entity.pdbx_description
1 polymer ?
#
loop_
_entity_poly.entity_id
_entity_poly.type
_entity_poly.pdbx_seq_one_letter_code
_entity_poly.pdbx_strand_id
1 'polypeptide(L)'
;MGEDIKKESPDVILPMHQLSRHVAFDHLAHKQVECAQCHHKVKSNVESFTPYKCSSCHSTKKEDKSESNSYYSIVHGKNKLKNDAAVRCISCHNDSQKKYNKSDKNLTGCANSSCHK
;
A
#
# COMPACT_ATOMS: atom_id res chain seq x y z
N MET A 1 23.27 23.70 -7.39
CA MET A 1 23.43 22.34 -7.96
C MET A 1 22.79 21.40 -6.96
N GLY A 2 21.51 21.06 -7.15
CA GLY A 2 20.84 20.11 -6.27
C GLY A 2 21.22 18.70 -6.72
N GLU A 3 21.79 17.90 -5.85
CA GLU A 3 21.97 16.48 -6.12
C GLU A 3 20.61 15.87 -6.43
N ASP A 4 20.44 15.35 -7.65
CA ASP A 4 19.32 14.50 -8.02
C ASP A 4 19.43 13.22 -7.18
N ILE A 5 18.81 13.21 -6.01
CA ILE A 5 18.69 12.01 -5.17
C ILE A 5 17.88 11.01 -5.99
N LYS A 6 18.59 10.03 -6.56
CA LYS A 6 17.99 8.94 -7.30
C LYS A 6 17.10 8.15 -6.34
N LYS A 7 15.78 8.20 -6.56
CA LYS A 7 14.81 7.44 -5.77
C LYS A 7 14.91 5.98 -6.19
N GLU A 8 15.40 5.13 -5.30
CA GLU A 8 15.52 3.69 -5.54
C GLU A 8 14.60 2.94 -4.59
N SER A 9 13.95 1.88 -5.10
CA SER A 9 13.16 0.98 -4.28
C SER A 9 14.08 0.13 -3.41
N PRO A 10 13.75 -0.13 -2.13
CA PRO A 10 14.52 -1.05 -1.31
C PRO A 10 14.53 -2.47 -1.89
N ASP A 11 15.70 -3.08 -2.03
CA ASP A 11 15.86 -4.47 -2.45
C ASP A 11 15.65 -5.48 -1.29
N VAL A 12 14.97 -5.02 -0.22
CA VAL A 12 14.69 -5.79 0.99
C VAL A 12 13.20 -5.76 1.30
N ILE A 13 12.70 -6.84 1.90
CA ILE A 13 11.34 -6.92 2.39
C ILE A 13 11.22 -6.07 3.66
N LEU A 14 10.31 -5.09 3.65
CA LEU A 14 10.12 -4.17 4.77
C LEU A 14 8.80 -4.46 5.51
N PRO A 15 8.79 -4.39 6.86
CA PRO A 15 7.57 -4.60 7.63
C PRO A 15 6.66 -3.36 7.61
N MET A 16 5.37 -3.58 7.39
CA MET A 16 4.30 -2.62 7.67
C MET A 16 3.85 -2.78 9.13
N HIS A 17 4.55 -2.11 10.05
CA HIS A 17 4.35 -2.24 11.50
C HIS A 17 3.34 -1.28 12.14
N GLN A 18 2.52 -0.61 11.34
CA GLN A 18 1.62 0.43 11.84
C GLN A 18 0.39 -0.14 12.57
N LEU A 19 0.15 -1.45 12.45
CA LEU A 19 -0.92 -2.20 13.10
C LEU A 19 -0.36 -3.44 13.78
N SER A 20 -1.10 -3.99 14.75
CA SER A 20 -0.71 -5.16 15.53
C SER A 20 -0.44 -6.41 14.68
N ARG A 21 -1.15 -6.57 13.55
CA ARG A 21 -0.89 -7.60 12.55
C ARG A 21 0.03 -7.04 11.46
N HIS A 22 1.31 -7.33 11.61
CA HIS A 22 2.36 -6.93 10.68
C HIS A 22 2.19 -7.62 9.32
N VAL A 23 2.47 -6.89 8.24
CA VAL A 23 2.54 -7.42 6.87
C VAL A 23 3.94 -7.15 6.33
N ALA A 24 4.54 -8.12 5.65
CA ALA A 24 5.82 -7.95 4.98
C ALA A 24 5.58 -7.43 3.56
N PHE A 25 6.16 -6.28 3.20
CA PHE A 25 6.02 -5.65 1.90
C PHE A 25 7.31 -5.78 1.08
N ASP A 26 7.20 -6.38 -0.10
CA ASP A 26 8.32 -6.61 -1.02
C ASP A 26 8.24 -5.64 -2.20
N HIS A 27 9.18 -4.69 -2.29
CA HIS A 27 9.21 -3.74 -3.41
C HIS A 27 9.64 -4.39 -4.73
N LEU A 28 10.42 -5.48 -4.70
CA LEU A 28 10.86 -6.17 -5.92
C LEU A 28 9.68 -6.80 -6.65
N ALA A 29 8.71 -7.33 -5.90
CA ALA A 29 7.44 -7.81 -6.45
C ALA A 29 6.59 -6.71 -7.11
N HIS A 30 6.87 -5.43 -6.80
CA HIS A 30 6.16 -4.26 -7.30
C HIS A 30 7.02 -3.39 -8.23
N LYS A 31 8.17 -3.86 -8.73
CA LYS A 31 9.10 -3.06 -9.56
C LYS A 31 8.49 -2.48 -10.86
N GLN A 32 7.35 -3.02 -11.30
CA GLN A 32 6.62 -2.54 -12.49
C GLN A 32 5.48 -1.56 -12.12
N VAL A 33 5.33 -1.23 -10.84
CA VAL A 33 4.36 -0.28 -10.32
C VAL A 33 5.07 1.05 -10.10
N GLU A 34 4.54 2.12 -10.69
CA GLU A 34 5.09 3.47 -10.49
C GLU A 34 5.08 3.84 -9.00
N CYS A 35 6.18 4.40 -8.49
CA CYS A 35 6.32 4.77 -7.07
C CYS A 35 5.14 5.63 -6.58
N ALA A 36 4.70 6.58 -7.40
CA ALA A 36 3.60 7.50 -7.12
C ALA A 36 2.24 6.81 -6.91
N GLN A 37 2.05 5.56 -7.37
CA GLN A 37 0.81 4.82 -7.13
C GLN A 37 0.65 4.41 -5.67
N CYS A 38 1.75 4.33 -4.89
CA CYS A 38 1.71 4.10 -3.45
C CYS A 38 2.20 5.32 -2.68
N HIS A 39 3.36 5.87 -3.05
CA HIS A 39 3.96 7.08 -2.49
C HIS A 39 3.41 8.34 -3.14
N HIS A 40 2.11 8.55 -3.04
CA HIS A 40 1.45 9.69 -3.67
C HIS A 40 1.95 11.04 -3.12
N LYS A 41 1.74 12.09 -3.92
CA LYS A 41 2.00 13.47 -3.50
C LYS A 41 1.05 13.86 -2.37
N VAL A 42 1.58 14.55 -1.37
CA VAL A 42 0.79 15.20 -0.30
C VAL A 42 0.61 16.69 -0.60
N LYS A 43 -0.10 17.44 0.27
CA LYS A 43 -0.38 18.89 0.11
C LYS A 43 0.82 19.76 -0.29
N SER A 44 2.06 19.34 -0.02
CA SER A 44 3.29 20.03 -0.42
C SER A 44 3.83 19.64 -1.80
N ASN A 45 3.09 18.89 -2.63
CA ASN A 45 3.49 18.36 -3.95
C ASN A 45 4.71 17.43 -3.96
N VAL A 46 5.19 17.02 -2.78
CA VAL A 46 6.27 16.03 -2.63
C VAL A 46 5.66 14.67 -2.30
N GLU A 47 6.20 13.62 -2.93
CA GLU A 47 5.88 12.23 -2.60
C GLU A 47 6.38 11.88 -1.19
N SER A 48 5.57 11.16 -0.41
CA SER A 48 5.96 10.75 0.94
C SER A 48 6.50 9.32 0.95
N PHE A 49 7.83 9.19 1.11
CA PHE A 49 8.53 7.91 1.18
C PHE A 49 8.78 7.40 2.61
N THR A 50 8.50 8.22 3.63
CA THR A 50 8.75 7.85 5.03
C THR A 50 7.56 7.07 5.61
N PRO A 51 7.75 5.82 6.08
CA PRO A 51 6.66 4.95 6.52
C PRO A 51 5.87 5.50 7.72
N TYR A 52 6.54 6.17 8.67
CA TYR A 52 5.90 6.83 9.82
C TYR A 52 4.90 7.92 9.42
N LYS A 53 5.09 8.57 8.27
CA LYS A 53 4.16 9.61 7.82
C LYS A 53 2.83 9.03 7.37
N CYS A 54 2.81 7.79 6.88
CA CYS A 54 1.58 7.17 6.41
C CYS A 54 0.56 6.99 7.54
N SER A 55 0.97 6.43 8.69
CA SER A 55 0.10 6.30 9.87
C SER A 55 -0.20 7.62 10.58
N SER A 56 0.66 8.64 10.43
CA SER A 56 0.34 9.99 10.91
C SER A 56 -0.76 10.68 10.08
N CYS A 57 -0.94 10.29 8.81
CA CYS A 57 -1.99 10.81 7.92
C CYS A 57 -3.24 9.92 7.91
N HIS A 58 -3.09 8.62 8.09
CA HIS A 58 -4.14 7.62 8.03
C HIS A 58 -4.29 6.94 9.38
N SER A 59 -5.42 7.18 10.05
CA SER A 59 -5.62 6.69 11.43
C SER A 59 -5.48 5.16 11.52
N THR A 60 -4.72 4.72 12.53
CA THR A 60 -4.55 3.31 12.89
C THR A 60 -5.47 2.88 14.03
N LYS A 61 -6.30 3.79 14.56
CA LYS A 61 -7.26 3.49 15.62
C LYS A 61 -8.33 2.52 15.11
N LYS A 62 -8.78 1.63 15.99
CA LYS A 62 -9.72 0.56 15.63
C LYS A 62 -11.10 1.11 15.29
N GLU A 63 -11.52 2.12 16.03
CA GLU A 63 -12.77 2.86 15.87
C GLU A 63 -12.87 3.58 14.52
N ASP A 64 -11.73 4.02 13.96
CA ASP A 64 -11.70 4.72 12.67
C ASP A 64 -11.66 3.76 11.48
N LYS A 65 -11.66 2.45 11.69
CA LYS A 65 -11.48 1.44 10.63
C LYS A 65 -12.50 1.56 9.48
N SER A 66 -13.71 2.04 9.76
CA SER A 66 -14.75 2.29 8.76
C SER A 66 -14.48 3.52 7.91
N GLU A 67 -13.66 4.45 8.40
CA GLU A 67 -13.35 5.68 7.69
C GLU A 67 -12.56 5.39 6.44
N SER A 68 -12.93 6.07 5.35
CA SER A 68 -12.38 5.81 4.01
C SER A 68 -10.88 6.05 3.90
N ASN A 69 -10.35 6.95 4.75
CA ASN A 69 -8.94 7.35 4.84
C ASN A 69 -8.21 6.68 6.01
N SER A 70 -8.81 5.77 6.76
CA SER A 70 -8.09 5.02 7.80
C SER A 70 -7.01 4.14 7.18
N TYR A 71 -5.98 3.82 7.95
CA TYR A 71 -4.87 2.97 7.51
C TYR A 71 -5.38 1.61 7.00
N TYR A 72 -6.39 1.06 7.69
CA TYR A 72 -7.02 -0.17 7.25
C TYR A 72 -7.72 -0.01 5.90
N SER A 73 -8.53 1.03 5.72
CA SER A 73 -9.30 1.25 4.50
C SER A 73 -8.43 1.52 3.27
N ILE A 74 -7.34 2.27 3.41
CA ILE A 74 -6.44 2.55 2.28
C ILE A 74 -5.67 1.30 1.81
N VAL A 75 -5.49 0.30 2.68
CA VAL A 75 -4.88 -0.98 2.32
C VAL A 75 -5.93 -1.96 1.79
N HIS A 76 -7.06 -2.11 2.48
CA HIS A 76 -8.05 -3.18 2.25
C HIS A 76 -9.25 -2.79 1.38
N GLY A 77 -9.38 -1.52 1.01
CA GLY A 77 -10.45 -1.06 0.13
C GLY A 77 -10.41 -1.80 -1.20
N LYS A 78 -11.51 -2.51 -1.52
CA LYS A 78 -11.60 -3.34 -2.74
C LYS A 78 -11.78 -2.51 -4.01
N ASN A 79 -12.40 -1.35 -3.88
CA ASN A 79 -12.76 -0.48 -4.98
C ASN A 79 -11.78 0.68 -5.07
N LYS A 80 -11.44 1.07 -6.30
CA LYS A 80 -10.78 2.35 -6.56
C LYS A 80 -11.78 3.46 -6.24
N LEU A 81 -11.42 4.44 -5.42
CA LEU A 81 -12.26 5.62 -5.25
C LEU A 81 -11.84 6.71 -6.24
N LYS A 82 -12.83 7.46 -6.74
CA LYS A 82 -12.61 8.52 -7.74
C LYS A 82 -11.62 9.60 -7.29
N ASN A 83 -11.48 9.79 -5.97
CA ASN A 83 -10.63 10.82 -5.36
C ASN A 83 -9.49 10.21 -4.53
N ASP A 84 -9.17 8.92 -4.73
CA ASP A 84 -8.01 8.33 -4.07
C ASP A 84 -6.72 8.93 -4.65
N ALA A 85 -5.85 9.45 -3.78
CA ALA A 85 -4.55 9.97 -4.19
C ALA A 85 -3.55 8.85 -4.56
N ALA A 86 -3.79 7.63 -4.06
CA ALA A 86 -2.97 6.44 -4.29
C ALA A 86 -3.84 5.20 -4.51
N VAL A 87 -3.27 4.19 -5.14
CA VAL A 87 -3.89 2.89 -5.36
C VAL A 87 -3.88 2.08 -4.06
N ARG A 88 -5.02 1.47 -3.74
CA ARG A 88 -5.19 0.57 -2.59
C ARG A 88 -4.66 -0.84 -2.91
N CYS A 89 -3.99 -1.48 -1.95
CA CYS A 89 -3.37 -2.81 -2.15
C CYS A 89 -4.38 -3.84 -2.67
N ILE A 90 -5.49 -4.04 -1.95
CA ILE A 90 -6.49 -5.04 -2.32
C ILE A 90 -7.19 -4.69 -3.64
N SER A 91 -7.37 -3.40 -3.95
CA SER A 91 -7.94 -3.00 -5.24
C SER A 91 -7.03 -3.42 -6.41
N CYS A 92 -5.72 -3.13 -6.34
CA CYS A 92 -4.76 -3.55 -7.37
C CYS A 92 -4.61 -5.08 -7.44
N HIS A 93 -4.57 -5.74 -6.28
CA HIS A 93 -4.45 -7.19 -6.18
C HIS A 93 -5.66 -7.93 -6.76
N ASN A 94 -6.88 -7.39 -6.59
CA ASN A 94 -8.07 -7.93 -7.24
C ASN A 94 -7.95 -7.90 -8.77
N ASP A 95 -7.44 -6.80 -9.33
CA ASP A 95 -7.22 -6.67 -10.78
C ASP A 95 -6.13 -7.63 -11.27
N SER A 96 -5.04 -7.76 -10.50
CA SER A 96 -3.93 -8.67 -10.81
C SER A 96 -4.35 -10.13 -10.74
N GLN A 97 -5.11 -10.53 -9.71
CA GLN A 97 -5.65 -11.88 -9.59
C GLN A 97 -6.58 -12.22 -10.76
N LYS A 98 -7.45 -11.28 -11.16
CA LYS A 98 -8.32 -11.48 -12.34
C LYS A 98 -7.54 -11.68 -13.63
N LYS A 99 -6.38 -11.02 -13.77
CA LYS A 99 -5.53 -11.06 -14.97
C LYS A 99 -4.65 -12.31 -15.03
N TYR A 100 -4.03 -12.70 -13.92
CA TYR A 100 -2.96 -13.70 -13.93
C TYR A 100 -3.39 -15.07 -13.39
N ASN A 101 -4.23 -15.13 -12.35
CA ASN A 101 -4.70 -16.41 -11.80
C ASN A 101 -5.94 -16.20 -10.92
N LYS A 102 -7.15 -16.38 -11.49
CA LYS A 102 -8.43 -16.13 -10.79
C LYS A 102 -8.62 -16.98 -9.54
N SER A 103 -8.04 -18.18 -9.49
CA SER A 103 -8.25 -19.14 -8.40
C SER A 103 -7.26 -18.97 -7.24
N ASP A 104 -6.19 -18.18 -7.44
CA ASP A 104 -5.16 -17.99 -6.42
C ASP A 104 -5.55 -16.90 -5.41
N LYS A 105 -5.76 -17.30 -4.16
CA LYS A 105 -6.11 -16.40 -3.05
C LYS A 105 -4.89 -15.74 -2.39
N ASN A 106 -3.67 -15.99 -2.89
CA ASN A 106 -2.44 -15.42 -2.35
C ASN A 106 -2.44 -13.88 -2.29
N LEU A 107 -3.09 -13.21 -3.25
CA LEU A 107 -3.08 -11.75 -3.34
C LEU A 107 -4.22 -11.06 -2.57
N THR A 108 -5.34 -11.74 -2.33
CA THR A 108 -6.57 -11.10 -1.81
C THR A 108 -7.16 -11.76 -0.57
N GLY A 109 -6.65 -12.93 -0.18
CA GLY A 109 -7.12 -13.66 1.00
C GLY A 109 -6.82 -12.92 2.31
N CYS A 110 -7.77 -12.97 3.25
CA CYS A 110 -7.61 -12.39 4.59
C CYS A 110 -6.72 -13.23 5.52
N ALA A 111 -6.52 -14.51 5.19
CA ALA A 111 -5.73 -15.50 5.91
C ALA A 111 -5.14 -16.50 4.90
N ASN A 112 -4.03 -17.15 5.26
CA ASN A 112 -3.25 -18.01 4.37
C ASN A 112 -2.92 -17.35 3.01
N SER A 113 -2.64 -16.04 3.04
CA SER A 113 -2.26 -15.25 1.86
C SER A 113 -0.82 -14.75 1.97
N SER A 114 -0.26 -14.22 0.89
CA SER A 114 1.11 -13.68 0.91
C SER A 114 1.26 -12.52 1.91
N CYS A 115 0.17 -11.80 2.21
CA CYS A 115 0.16 -10.71 3.19
C CYS A 115 -0.10 -11.20 4.62
N HIS A 116 -1.06 -12.12 4.78
CA HIS A 116 -1.48 -12.66 6.07
C HIS A 116 -1.39 -14.18 6.02
N LYS A 117 -0.21 -14.70 6.32
CA LYS A 117 0.02 -16.13 6.54
C LYS A 117 -0.81 -16.62 7.73
#